data_AF-A0A9P4ULU3-F1
#
_entry.id   AF-A0A9P4ULU3-F1
#
_cell.length_a   1.000
_cell.length_b   1.000
_cell.length_c   1.000
_cell.angle_alpha   90.00
_cell.angle_beta   90.00
_cell.angle_gamma   90.00
#
_symmetry.space_group_name_H-M   'P 1'
#
loop_
_entity.id
_entity.type
_entity.pdbx_description
1 polymer ?
#
loop_
_entity_poly.entity_id
_entity_poly.type
_entity_poly.pdbx_seq_one_letter_code
_entity_poly.pdbx_strand_id
1 'polypeptide(L)'
;MAYECCTNRCITTPFLESGLRQYCVINSRDKLDLVLDLILSILLSAVRNPGLRGSGEGIFVSNNPAQLRDAIANALASSKRGLKVLMESYIEKLELNADTTVSESDILYTSFMDNFPKLGD
;
A
#
# COMPACT_ATOMS: atom_id res chain seq x y z
N MET A 1 -18.50 -3.05 -7.50
CA MET A 1 -17.25 -2.39 -7.93
C MET A 1 -16.72 -1.41 -6.88
N ALA A 2 -17.47 -0.40 -6.42
CA ALA A 2 -17.00 0.57 -5.42
C ALA A 2 -16.40 -0.09 -4.15
N TYR A 3 -17.10 -1.05 -3.57
CA TYR A 3 -16.62 -1.81 -2.40
C TYR A 3 -15.27 -2.51 -2.64
N GLU A 4 -15.07 -3.12 -3.80
CA GLU A 4 -13.83 -3.83 -4.13
C GLU A 4 -12.68 -2.85 -4.36
N CYS A 5 -12.93 -1.71 -5.01
CA CYS A 5 -11.94 -0.64 -5.14
C CYS A 5 -11.49 -0.12 -3.78
N CYS A 6 -12.42 0.07 -2.83
CA CYS A 6 -12.13 0.55 -1.48
C CYS A 6 -11.41 -0.49 -0.60
N THR A 7 -11.54 -1.79 -0.90
CA THR A 7 -11.00 -2.87 -0.05
C THR A 7 -9.80 -3.59 -0.67
N ASN A 8 -9.51 -3.38 -1.95
CA ASN A 8 -8.39 -4.03 -2.65
C ASN A 8 -7.48 -3.00 -3.32
N ARG A 9 -6.33 -2.73 -2.70
CA ARG A 9 -5.33 -1.79 -3.21
C ARG A 9 -4.74 -2.20 -4.57
N CYS A 10 -4.69 -3.48 -4.91
CA CYS A 10 -4.27 -3.90 -6.24
C CYS A 10 -5.24 -3.44 -7.35
N ILE A 11 -6.50 -3.17 -6.99
CA ILE A 11 -7.51 -2.61 -7.91
C ILE A 11 -7.41 -1.08 -7.90
N THR A 12 -7.28 -0.44 -6.73
CA THR A 12 -7.29 1.04 -6.64
C THR A 12 -6.00 1.70 -7.11
N THR A 13 -4.82 1.11 -6.84
CA THR A 13 -3.52 1.73 -7.15
C THR A 13 -3.33 2.10 -8.63
N PRO A 14 -3.72 1.27 -9.62
CA PRO A 14 -3.67 1.65 -11.04
C PRO A 14 -4.47 2.91 -11.42
N PHE A 15 -5.55 3.24 -10.69
CA PHE A 15 -6.39 4.41 -10.95
C PHE A 15 -5.89 5.70 -10.29
N LEU A 16 -4.99 5.59 -9.30
CA LEU A 16 -4.40 6.70 -8.58
C LEU A 16 -3.15 7.17 -9.34
N GLU A 17 -3.36 8.05 -10.33
CA GLU A 17 -2.37 8.77 -11.14
C GLU A 17 -1.00 8.10 -11.37
N SER A 18 -0.82 7.66 -12.62
CA SER A 18 0.32 6.95 -13.23
C SER A 18 1.67 7.70 -13.27
N GLY A 19 1.94 8.65 -12.38
CA GLY A 19 3.17 9.47 -12.41
C GLY A 19 3.94 9.60 -11.10
N LEU A 20 3.28 9.50 -9.95
CA LEU A 20 3.91 9.80 -8.64
C LEU A 20 4.41 8.57 -7.88
N ARG A 21 3.87 7.38 -8.17
CA ARG A 21 4.21 6.14 -7.45
C ARG A 21 4.49 5.02 -8.42
N GLN A 22 5.70 4.48 -8.36
CA GLN A 22 5.99 3.19 -8.96
C GLN A 22 5.44 2.11 -8.04
N TYR A 23 4.73 1.14 -8.61
CA TYR A 23 4.19 0.01 -7.85
C TYR A 23 4.41 -1.30 -8.61
N CYS A 24 4.49 -2.39 -7.85
CA CYS A 24 4.56 -3.74 -8.38
C CYS A 24 3.64 -4.66 -7.59
N VAL A 25 3.05 -5.63 -8.30
CA VAL A 25 2.17 -6.64 -7.74
C VAL A 25 2.91 -7.98 -7.74
N ILE A 26 3.26 -8.45 -6.55
CA ILE A 26 4.08 -9.64 -6.33
C ILE A 26 3.18 -10.79 -5.90
N ASN A 27 3.24 -11.91 -6.65
CA ASN A 27 2.41 -13.08 -6.38
C ASN A 27 3.21 -14.39 -6.29
N SER A 28 4.53 -14.31 -6.38
CA SER A 28 5.45 -15.43 -6.21
C SER A 28 6.81 -14.92 -5.75
N ARG A 29 7.65 -15.81 -5.22
CA ARG A 29 9.05 -15.50 -4.86
C ARG A 29 9.90 -15.18 -6.09
N ASP A 30 9.69 -15.84 -7.22
CA ASP A 30 10.48 -15.58 -8.44
C ASP A 30 10.29 -14.14 -8.96
N LYS A 31 9.08 -13.58 -8.83
CA LYS A 31 8.82 -12.17 -9.14
C LYS A 31 9.46 -11.22 -8.13
N LEU A 32 9.65 -11.63 -6.89
CA LEU A 32 10.35 -10.83 -5.89
C LEU A 32 11.81 -10.62 -6.31
N ASP A 33 12.52 -11.68 -6.70
CA ASP A 33 13.94 -11.56 -7.07
C ASP A 33 14.14 -10.66 -8.30
N LEU A 34 13.29 -10.82 -9.32
CA LEU A 34 13.29 -9.93 -10.50
C LEU A 34 13.03 -8.46 -10.14
N VAL A 35 12.14 -8.22 -9.17
CA VAL A 35 11.79 -6.87 -8.73
C VAL A 35 12.90 -6.26 -7.88
N LEU A 36 13.55 -7.04 -7.03
CA LEU A 36 14.68 -6.57 -6.21
C LEU A 36 15.86 -6.15 -7.09
N ASP A 37 16.17 -6.93 -8.12
CA ASP A 37 17.22 -6.60 -9.09
C ASP A 37 16.91 -5.29 -9.84
N LEU A 38 15.63 -4.99 -10.07
CA LEU A 38 15.17 -3.77 -10.73
C LEU A 38 15.11 -2.55 -9.77
N ILE A 39 14.84 -2.78 -8.48
CA ILE A 39 14.50 -1.76 -7.46
C ILE A 39 15.66 -1.38 -6.54
N LEU A 40 16.84 -1.99 -6.70
CA LEU A 40 18.07 -1.57 -6.02
C LEU A 40 18.43 -0.08 -6.20
N SER A 41 17.72 0.67 -7.06
CA SER A 41 17.82 2.13 -7.21
C SER A 41 16.86 2.97 -6.33
N ILE A 42 15.88 2.37 -5.62
CA ILE A 42 14.84 3.09 -4.85
C ILE A 42 14.91 2.70 -3.37
N LEU A 43 15.61 3.53 -2.59
CA LEU A 43 16.01 3.25 -1.20
C LEU A 43 14.88 3.26 -0.14
N LEU A 44 13.62 3.42 -0.50
CA LEU A 44 12.50 3.18 0.42
C LEU A 44 11.26 2.64 -0.31
N SER A 45 10.78 1.48 0.12
CA SER A 45 9.58 0.83 -0.40
C SER A 45 8.62 0.46 0.73
N ALA A 46 7.33 0.68 0.50
CA ALA A 46 6.28 0.18 1.37
C ALA A 46 5.66 -1.08 0.75
N VAL A 47 5.55 -2.14 1.55
CA VAL A 47 4.95 -3.42 1.20
C VAL A 47 3.62 -3.52 1.94
N ARG A 48 2.53 -3.74 1.23
CA ARG A 48 1.21 -3.91 1.83
C ARG A 48 0.60 -5.24 1.44
N ASN A 49 0.08 -5.96 2.44
CA ASN A 49 -0.74 -7.14 2.24
C ASN A 49 -2.21 -6.70 2.07
N PRO A 50 -2.80 -6.79 0.87
CA PRO A 50 -4.19 -6.37 0.64
C PRO A 50 -5.22 -7.32 1.27
N GLY A 51 -4.80 -8.44 1.87
CA GLY A 51 -5.68 -9.40 2.53
C GLY A 51 -6.06 -9.08 3.97
N LEU A 52 -5.33 -8.16 4.61
CA LEU A 52 -5.57 -7.78 6.00
C LEU A 52 -6.41 -6.49 6.00
N ARG A 53 -7.60 -6.57 6.58
CA ARG A 53 -8.58 -5.49 6.63
C ARG A 53 -8.35 -4.65 7.89
N GLY A 54 -8.16 -3.34 7.70
CA GLY A 54 -8.14 -2.36 8.80
C GLY A 54 -6.80 -2.28 9.56
N SER A 55 -6.64 -1.21 10.35
CA SER A 55 -5.57 -0.94 11.33
C SER A 55 -4.09 -0.81 10.87
N GLY A 56 -3.78 -0.90 9.57
CA GLY A 56 -2.36 -0.84 9.13
C GLY A 56 -1.59 -2.15 9.36
N GLU A 57 -2.30 -3.19 9.81
CA GLU A 57 -1.78 -4.55 9.87
C GLU A 57 -1.42 -5.05 8.47
N GLY A 58 -0.17 -5.51 8.30
CA GLY A 58 0.35 -5.96 7.01
C GLY A 58 0.94 -4.88 6.13
N ILE A 59 1.22 -3.68 6.67
CA ILE A 59 2.06 -2.66 6.03
C ILE A 59 3.46 -2.76 6.63
N PHE A 60 4.47 -2.92 5.78
CA PHE A 60 5.88 -2.94 6.15
C PHE A 60 6.60 -1.84 5.39
N VAL A 61 7.40 -1.03 6.08
CA VAL A 61 8.30 -0.07 5.44
C VAL A 61 9.69 -0.67 5.44
N SER A 62 10.36 -0.65 4.29
CA SER A 62 11.69 -1.21 4.12
C SER A 62 12.63 -0.15 3.56
N ASN A 63 13.78 0.02 4.21
CA ASN A 63 14.83 0.97 3.80
C ASN A 63 16.05 0.29 3.17
N ASN A 64 16.02 -1.05 3.06
CA ASN A 64 17.07 -1.83 2.43
C ASN A 64 16.51 -3.14 1.84
N PRO A 65 17.25 -3.79 0.92
CA PRO A 65 16.78 -5.01 0.24
C PRO A 65 16.50 -6.19 1.18
N ALA A 66 17.25 -6.33 2.29
CA ALA A 66 17.04 -7.43 3.24
C ALA A 66 15.69 -7.28 3.97
N GLN A 67 15.40 -6.08 4.47
CA GLN A 67 14.10 -5.77 5.08
C GLN A 67 12.95 -5.95 4.09
N LEU A 68 13.15 -5.58 2.82
CA LEU A 68 12.14 -5.73 1.78
C LEU A 68 11.81 -7.21 1.50
N ARG A 69 12.84 -8.07 1.47
CA ARG A 69 12.67 -9.53 1.35
C ARG A 69 11.87 -10.08 2.52
N ASP A 70 12.23 -9.72 3.74
CA ASP A 70 11.57 -10.21 4.95
C ASP A 70 10.12 -9.74 5.02
N ALA A 71 9.86 -8.47 4.71
CA ALA A 71 8.52 -7.89 4.63
C ALA A 71 7.63 -8.66 3.65
N ILE A 72 8.14 -8.96 2.46
CA ILE A 72 7.37 -9.67 1.42
C ILE A 72 7.18 -11.13 1.79
N ALA A 73 8.20 -11.80 2.35
CA ALA A 73 8.07 -13.16 2.85
C ALA A 73 6.98 -13.27 3.93
N ASN A 74 6.98 -12.33 4.87
CA ASN A 74 5.97 -12.25 5.94
C ASN A 74 4.58 -11.92 5.38
N ALA A 75 4.47 -11.01 4.41
CA ALA A 75 3.22 -10.69 3.74
C ALA A 75 2.66 -11.88 2.96
N LEU A 76 3.50 -12.62 2.24
CA LEU A 76 3.10 -13.83 1.51
C LEU A 76 2.72 -14.97 2.46
N ALA A 77 3.43 -15.16 3.57
CA ALA A 77 3.13 -16.20 4.57
C ALA A 77 1.81 -15.92 5.32
N SER A 78 1.53 -14.65 5.61
CA SER A 78 0.26 -14.23 6.26
C SER A 78 -0.93 -14.19 5.28
N SER A 79 -0.67 -14.26 3.98
CA SER A 79 -1.69 -14.28 2.93
C SER A 79 -2.42 -15.63 2.89
N LYS A 80 -3.52 -15.74 3.66
CA LYS A 80 -4.34 -16.96 3.74
C LYS A 80 -5.06 -17.36 2.44
N ARG A 81 -4.93 -16.61 1.34
CA ARG A 81 -5.73 -16.80 0.11
C ARG A 81 -4.99 -16.59 -1.22
N GLY A 82 -3.67 -16.83 -1.28
CA GLY A 82 -2.92 -16.60 -2.52
C GLY A 82 -2.96 -15.14 -2.98
N LEU A 83 -3.13 -14.21 -2.03
CA LEU A 83 -3.26 -12.79 -2.31
C LEU A 83 -1.91 -12.22 -2.71
N LYS A 84 -1.99 -11.43 -3.78
CA LYS A 84 -0.95 -10.61 -4.34
C LYS A 84 -0.50 -9.59 -3.31
N VAL A 85 0.80 -9.40 -3.12
CA VAL A 85 1.36 -8.33 -2.31
C VAL A 85 1.55 -7.11 -3.20
N LEU A 86 1.12 -5.94 -2.73
CA LEU A 86 1.39 -4.69 -3.42
C LEU A 86 2.62 -4.04 -2.79
N MET A 87 3.57 -3.68 -3.62
CA MET A 87 4.73 -2.90 -3.21
C MET A 87 4.71 -1.57 -3.95
N GLU A 88 4.96 -0.47 -3.24
CA GLU A 88 4.96 0.90 -3.75
C GLU A 88 6.18 1.67 -3.25
N SER A 89 6.63 2.68 -4.00
CA SER A 89 7.60 3.65 -3.48
C SER A 89 7.05 4.33 -2.23
N TYR A 90 7.85 4.40 -1.17
CA TYR A 90 7.48 5.16 0.02
C TYR A 90 7.54 6.66 -0.28
N ILE A 91 6.54 7.41 0.18
CA ILE A 91 6.51 8.86 0.06
C ILE A 91 6.54 9.44 1.46
N GLU A 92 7.65 10.07 1.81
CA GLU A 92 7.79 10.82 3.05
C GLU A 92 7.15 12.21 2.88
N LYS A 93 5.84 12.29 3.13
CA LYS A 93 5.08 13.55 3.11
C LYS A 93 4.05 13.54 4.22
N LEU A 94 3.53 14.73 4.53
CA LEU A 94 2.38 14.90 5.38
C LEU A 94 1.21 14.07 4.83
N GLU A 95 0.67 13.16 5.65
CA GLU A 95 -0.52 12.39 5.33
C GLU A 95 -1.75 13.02 6.00
N LEU A 96 -2.76 13.35 5.19
CA LEU A 96 -4.06 13.83 5.65
C LEU A 96 -5.13 12.80 5.28
N ASN A 97 -6.05 12.56 6.19
CA ASN A 97 -7.23 11.74 5.90
C ASN A 97 -8.38 12.64 5.45
N ALA A 98 -9.11 12.20 4.44
CA ALA A 98 -10.33 12.86 3.98
C ALA A 98 -11.50 11.89 4.10
N ASP A 99 -12.46 12.22 4.96
CA ASP A 99 -13.73 11.50 5.04
C ASP A 99 -14.71 12.16 4.08
N THR A 100 -15.19 11.40 3.09
CA THR A 100 -16.04 11.91 2.01
C THR A 100 -17.33 11.11 1.91
N THR A 101 -18.46 11.80 1.93
CA THR A 101 -19.79 11.23 1.65
C THR A 101 -20.12 11.47 0.18
N VAL A 102 -20.34 10.39 -0.55
CA VAL A 102 -20.66 10.41 -1.98
C VAL A 102 -22.08 9.86 -2.17
N SER A 103 -22.87 10.50 -3.03
CA SER A 103 -24.17 10.01 -3.47
C SER A 103 -24.21 9.98 -4.98
N GLU A 104 -24.44 8.80 -5.55
CA GLU A 104 -24.34 8.55 -7.00
C GLU A 104 -22.99 8.96 -7.56
N SER A 105 -22.90 10.14 -8.17
CA SER A 105 -21.67 10.72 -8.73
C SER A 105 -21.26 12.04 -8.06
N ASP A 106 -22.01 12.50 -7.06
CA ASP A 106 -21.79 13.78 -6.40
C ASP A 106 -21.14 13.62 -5.04
N ILE A 107 -20.17 14.50 -4.77
CA ILE A 107 -19.59 14.67 -3.44
C ILE A 107 -20.51 15.58 -2.64
N LEU A 108 -21.16 15.02 -1.62
CA LEU A 108 -22.09 15.78 -0.78
C LEU A 108 -21.37 16.50 0.36
N TYR A 109 -20.32 15.87 0.90
CA TYR A 109 -19.59 16.38 2.05
C TYR A 109 -18.18 15.80 2.09
N THR A 110 -17.21 16.63 2.50
CA THR A 110 -15.83 16.22 2.76
C THR A 110 -15.32 16.90 4.02
N SER A 111 -14.71 16.13 4.91
CA SER A 111 -13.94 16.65 6.06
C SER A 111 -12.52 16.13 6.02
N PHE A 112 -11.56 17.01 6.33
CA PHE A 112 -10.15 16.67 6.44
C PHE A 112 -9.77 16.51 7.91
N MET A 113 -9.05 15.44 8.21
CA MET A 113 -8.48 15.16 9.51
C MET A 113 -6.98 14.98 9.38
N ASP A 114 -6.23 15.63 10.26
CA ASP A 114 -4.80 15.40 10.38
C ASP A 114 -4.56 14.04 11.04
N ASN A 115 -3.64 13.27 10.46
CA ASN A 115 -3.32 11.92 10.91
C ASN A 115 -2.00 11.86 11.69
N PHE A 116 -1.43 13.00 12.11
CA PHE A 116 -0.28 13.01 13.01
C PHE A 116 -0.59 12.17 14.27
N PRO A 117 0.36 11.34 14.74
CA PRO A 117 0.26 10.81 16.09
C PRO A 117 0.13 12.00 17.03
N LYS A 118 -0.96 12.05 17.79
CA LYS A 118 -1.01 12.91 18.98
C LYS A 118 0.13 12.42 19.86
N LEU A 119 1.25 13.15 19.88
CA LEU A 119 2.23 13.01 20.95
C LEU A 119 1.41 13.22 22.23
N GLY A 120 1.34 12.19 23.07
CA GLY A 120 0.60 12.27 24.33
C GLY A 120 1.06 13.50 25.11
N ASP A 121 0.11 14.21 25.70
CA ASP A 121 0.38 15.27 26.67
C ASP A 121 1.24 14.75 27.85
#